data_AF-A0A1R0X0H5-F1
#
_entry.id   AF-A0A1R0X0H5-F1
#
_cell.length_a   1.000
_cell.length_b   1.000
_cell.length_c   1.000
_cell.angle_alpha   90.00
_cell.angle_beta   90.00
_cell.angle_gamma   90.00
#
_symmetry.space_group_name_H-M   'P 1'
#
loop_
_entity.id
_entity.type
_entity.pdbx_description
1 polymer ?
#
loop_
_entity_poly.entity_id
_entity_poly.type
_entity_poly.pdbx_seq_one_letter_code
_entity_poly.pdbx_strand_id
1 'polypeptide(L)'
;MAKKSKKVINTNDSKAGVINIKSPSGKSVKLSFDFSYPHWLSGIQNKGFTNKLKDSSEFAESIIHIMYKLIPSITNSWDLIKDRPGQIFKHCHAVSDDKIELVKQIEIQIHGKSLLDPEAEQSIKYWQIGIEGIRVFVLYNHSANIMFPIFIDYHHLVYPSIKHNQRDFDSLGFCPVFEYC
;
A
#
# COMPACT_ATOMS: atom_id res chain seq x y z
N MET A 1 -58.54 -14.24 52.89
CA MET A 1 -57.62 -15.01 52.00
C MET A 1 -56.74 -14.02 51.26
N ALA A 2 -55.44 -13.96 51.57
CA ALA A 2 -54.49 -13.04 50.95
C ALA A 2 -53.44 -13.82 50.14
N LYS A 3 -53.32 -13.52 48.84
CA LYS A 3 -52.37 -14.15 47.90
C LYS A 3 -50.95 -13.63 48.21
N LYS A 4 -50.04 -14.51 48.64
CA LYS A 4 -48.60 -14.20 48.71
C LYS A 4 -48.04 -14.06 47.29
N SER A 5 -47.43 -12.93 46.96
CA SER A 5 -46.72 -12.74 45.70
C SER A 5 -45.40 -13.52 45.72
N LYS A 6 -45.11 -14.27 44.65
CA LYS A 6 -43.82 -14.93 44.46
C LYS A 6 -42.80 -13.90 43.99
N LYS A 7 -41.64 -13.87 44.67
CA LYS A 7 -40.49 -13.05 44.29
C LYS A 7 -39.88 -13.62 43.01
N VAL A 8 -39.88 -12.86 41.92
CA VAL A 8 -39.23 -13.26 40.66
C VAL A 8 -37.73 -13.09 40.84
N ILE A 9 -36.98 -14.18 40.76
CA ILE A 9 -35.52 -14.17 40.73
C ILE A 9 -35.10 -14.03 39.28
N ASN A 10 -34.44 -12.93 38.94
CA ASN A 10 -33.92 -12.70 37.60
C ASN A 10 -32.59 -13.46 37.47
N THR A 11 -32.55 -14.53 36.68
CA THR A 11 -31.37 -15.39 36.47
C THR A 11 -30.53 -14.98 35.26
N ASN A 12 -30.72 -13.75 34.77
CA ASN A 12 -29.87 -13.24 33.69
C ASN A 12 -28.60 -12.65 34.31
N ASP A 13 -27.54 -13.46 34.32
CA ASP A 13 -26.18 -12.95 34.47
C ASP A 13 -25.97 -11.85 33.42
N SER A 14 -25.68 -10.64 33.89
CA SER A 14 -25.28 -9.53 33.03
C SER A 14 -24.07 -9.98 32.23
N LYS A 15 -24.21 -10.07 30.90
CA LYS A 15 -23.10 -10.39 29.99
C LYS A 15 -21.97 -9.40 30.27
N ALA A 16 -20.92 -9.90 30.92
CA ALA A 16 -19.75 -9.13 31.28
C ALA A 16 -19.02 -8.67 30.02
N GLY A 17 -18.54 -7.44 30.07
CA GLY A 17 -17.43 -6.96 29.25
C GLY A 17 -17.83 -6.33 27.93
N VAL A 18 -18.16 -5.04 27.97
CA VAL A 18 -17.81 -4.16 26.85
C VAL A 18 -16.30 -4.34 26.66
N ILE A 19 -15.90 -4.98 25.56
CA ILE A 19 -14.49 -5.03 25.16
C ILE A 19 -14.13 -3.58 24.87
N ASN A 20 -13.45 -2.94 25.82
CA ASN A 20 -12.88 -1.64 25.62
C ASN A 20 -11.75 -1.84 24.61
N ILE A 21 -12.06 -1.66 23.32
CA ILE A 21 -11.06 -1.63 22.26
C ILE A 21 -10.10 -0.53 22.70
N LYS A 22 -8.90 -0.91 23.14
CA LYS A 22 -7.89 0.06 23.55
C LYS A 22 -7.71 1.03 22.37
N SER A 23 -8.12 2.28 22.54
CA SER A 23 -7.76 3.35 21.61
C SER A 23 -6.25 3.26 21.38
N PRO A 24 -5.74 3.35 20.14
CA PRO A 24 -4.33 3.19 19.89
C PRO A 24 -3.52 4.25 20.66
N SER A 25 -2.97 3.86 21.81
CA SER A 25 -2.08 4.70 22.61
C SER A 25 -0.66 4.52 22.10
N GLY A 26 -0.03 5.59 21.62
CA GLY A 26 1.40 5.58 21.32
C GLY A 26 1.87 6.91 20.75
N LYS A 27 2.72 7.61 21.51
CA LYS A 27 3.35 8.90 21.19
C LYS A 27 4.48 8.78 20.14
N SER A 28 4.36 7.90 19.16
CA SER A 28 5.20 7.89 17.97
C SER A 28 4.38 8.44 16.80
N VAL A 29 4.97 9.30 15.97
CA VAL A 29 4.34 9.68 14.70
C VAL A 29 4.25 8.41 13.88
N LYS A 30 3.07 7.78 13.86
CA LYS A 30 2.85 6.58 13.07
C LYS A 30 3.00 6.92 11.60
N LEU A 31 3.56 6.00 10.82
CA LEU A 31 3.58 6.13 9.37
C LEU A 31 2.15 6.35 8.86
N SER A 32 1.95 7.42 8.08
CA SER A 32 0.70 7.65 7.37
C SER A 32 0.87 7.47 5.86
N PHE A 33 -0.23 7.13 5.20
CA PHE A 33 -0.34 7.09 3.76
C PHE A 33 -1.26 8.22 3.32
N ASP A 34 -0.79 9.04 2.39
CA ASP A 34 -1.54 10.13 1.78
C ASP A 34 -1.83 9.77 0.32
N PHE A 35 -3.12 9.65 0.00
CA PHE A 35 -3.61 9.24 -1.32
C PHE A 35 -4.05 10.43 -2.19
N SER A 36 -3.53 11.63 -1.92
CA SER A 36 -3.85 12.84 -2.68
C SER A 36 -3.38 12.82 -4.13
N TYR A 37 -2.47 11.92 -4.52
CA TYR A 37 -2.11 11.70 -5.93
C TYR A 37 -3.13 10.77 -6.60
N PRO A 38 -4.06 11.26 -7.44
CA PRO A 38 -5.24 10.50 -7.86
C PRO A 38 -4.94 9.37 -8.85
N HIS A 39 -3.81 9.44 -9.56
CA HIS A 39 -3.49 8.53 -10.66
C HIS A 39 -2.62 7.33 -10.24
N TRP A 40 -2.38 7.10 -8.94
CA TRP A 40 -1.55 5.99 -8.47
C TRP A 40 -2.10 4.58 -8.79
N LEU A 41 -3.38 4.50 -9.15
CA LEU A 41 -4.04 3.28 -9.64
C LEU A 41 -4.08 3.19 -11.18
N SER A 42 -3.61 4.20 -11.90
CA SER A 42 -3.64 4.21 -13.37
C SER A 42 -2.70 3.16 -13.95
N GLY A 43 -3.19 2.49 -15.00
CA GLY A 43 -2.43 1.54 -15.80
C GLY A 43 -1.82 2.21 -17.03
N ILE A 44 -0.50 2.06 -17.20
CA ILE A 44 0.25 2.45 -18.39
C ILE A 44 0.87 1.22 -19.05
N GLN A 45 1.25 1.38 -20.31
CA GLN A 45 2.07 0.43 -21.04
C GLN A 45 3.11 1.23 -21.82
N ASN A 46 4.38 0.92 -21.58
CA ASN A 46 5.52 1.51 -22.26
C ASN A 46 6.53 0.42 -22.63
N LYS A 47 7.60 0.79 -23.34
CA LYS A 47 8.62 -0.18 -23.76
C LYS A 47 9.29 -0.82 -22.54
N GLY A 48 8.88 -2.05 -22.21
CA GLY A 48 9.47 -2.86 -21.14
C GLY A 48 8.80 -2.77 -19.78
N PHE A 49 7.78 -1.92 -19.60
CA PHE A 49 6.97 -1.87 -18.38
C PHE A 49 5.48 -1.76 -18.71
N THR A 50 4.68 -2.50 -17.95
CA THR A 50 3.24 -2.30 -17.86
C THR A 50 2.80 -2.57 -16.43
N ASN A 51 1.82 -1.81 -15.97
CA ASN A 51 1.06 -2.13 -14.78
C ASN A 51 -0.44 -2.25 -15.10
N LYS A 52 -0.78 -2.48 -16.36
CA LYS A 52 -2.13 -2.91 -16.72
C LYS A 52 -2.38 -4.32 -16.19
N LEU A 53 -3.64 -4.61 -15.96
CA LEU A 53 -4.10 -5.89 -15.45
C LEU A 53 -4.85 -6.64 -16.56
N LYS A 54 -5.20 -7.88 -16.29
CA LYS A 54 -6.02 -8.71 -17.15
C LYS A 54 -7.48 -8.22 -17.14
N ASP A 55 -8.01 -7.99 -15.95
CA ASP A 55 -9.43 -7.68 -15.73
C ASP A 55 -9.67 -7.05 -14.34
N SER A 56 -10.94 -6.74 -14.07
CA SER A 56 -11.38 -6.15 -12.80
C SER A 56 -11.24 -7.08 -11.60
N SER A 57 -11.20 -8.41 -11.80
CA SER A 57 -11.01 -9.37 -10.72
C SER A 57 -9.57 -9.34 -10.24
N GLU A 58 -8.60 -9.33 -11.15
CA GLU A 58 -7.17 -9.17 -10.80
C GLU A 58 -6.93 -7.83 -10.08
N PHE A 59 -7.64 -6.76 -10.49
CA PHE A 59 -7.59 -5.48 -9.78
C PHE A 59 -8.16 -5.57 -8.36
N ALA A 60 -9.35 -6.17 -8.19
CA ALA A 60 -9.98 -6.31 -6.89
C ALA A 60 -9.10 -7.10 -5.91
N GLU A 61 -8.53 -8.22 -6.35
CA GLU A 61 -7.59 -9.01 -5.56
C GLU A 61 -6.36 -8.18 -5.17
N SER A 62 -5.79 -7.44 -6.12
CA SER A 62 -4.60 -6.63 -5.90
C SER A 62 -4.84 -5.48 -4.92
N ILE A 63 -5.94 -4.74 -5.07
CA ILE A 63 -6.23 -3.60 -4.19
C ILE A 63 -6.63 -4.08 -2.79
N ILE A 64 -7.35 -5.20 -2.67
CA ILE A 64 -7.62 -5.82 -1.36
C ILE A 64 -6.30 -6.22 -0.70
N HIS A 65 -5.38 -6.85 -1.43
CA HIS A 65 -4.06 -7.18 -0.89
C HIS A 65 -3.32 -5.93 -0.38
N ILE A 66 -3.30 -4.85 -1.17
CA ILE A 66 -2.63 -3.61 -0.80
C ILE A 66 -3.24 -3.02 0.47
N MET A 67 -4.56 -2.86 0.50
CA MET A 67 -5.26 -2.15 1.58
C MET A 67 -5.39 -2.99 2.85
N TYR A 68 -5.62 -4.30 2.72
CA TYR A 68 -5.87 -5.19 3.86
C TYR A 68 -4.58 -5.80 4.43
N LYS A 69 -3.57 -6.05 3.59
CA LYS A 69 -2.37 -6.77 4.00
C LYS A 69 -1.12 -5.90 3.96
N LEU A 70 -0.80 -5.31 2.81
CA LEU A 70 0.45 -4.57 2.63
C LEU A 70 0.52 -3.35 3.55
N ILE A 71 -0.39 -2.39 3.39
CA ILE A 71 -0.36 -1.12 4.13
C ILE A 71 -0.35 -1.36 5.65
N PRO A 72 -1.25 -2.18 6.23
CA PRO A 72 -1.21 -2.46 7.67
C PRO A 72 0.11 -3.09 8.12
N SER A 73 0.68 -4.02 7.34
CA SER A 73 1.96 -4.66 7.68
C SER A 73 3.12 -3.68 7.70
N ILE A 74 3.17 -2.78 6.72
CA ILE A 74 4.17 -1.72 6.65
C ILE A 74 3.99 -0.74 7.81
N THR A 75 2.78 -0.22 8.04
CA THR A 75 2.49 0.72 9.13
C THR A 75 2.85 0.15 10.50
N ASN A 76 2.56 -1.13 10.75
CA ASN A 76 2.84 -1.78 12.03
C ASN A 76 4.34 -2.05 12.26
N SER A 77 5.11 -2.19 11.18
CA SER A 77 6.53 -2.57 11.26
C SER A 77 7.47 -1.44 10.81
N TRP A 78 6.95 -0.24 10.54
CA TRP A 78 7.69 0.80 9.84
C TRP A 78 8.96 1.23 10.55
N ASP A 79 8.93 1.33 11.88
CA ASP A 79 10.12 1.69 12.66
C ASP A 79 11.25 0.68 12.47
N LEU A 80 10.93 -0.61 12.32
CA LEU A 80 11.94 -1.64 12.02
C LEU A 80 12.38 -1.60 10.55
N ILE A 81 11.44 -1.37 9.64
CA ILE A 81 11.69 -1.34 8.18
C ILE A 81 12.61 -0.16 7.82
N LYS A 82 12.33 1.04 8.34
CA LYS A 82 13.09 2.25 8.00
C LYS A 82 14.53 2.20 8.53
N ASP A 83 14.74 1.53 9.67
CA ASP A 83 16.06 1.34 10.27
C ASP A 83 16.85 0.20 9.61
N ARG A 84 16.16 -0.79 9.02
CA ARG A 84 16.77 -1.95 8.35
C ARG A 84 16.10 -2.26 6.99
N PRO A 85 16.21 -1.36 6.00
CA PRO A 85 15.52 -1.49 4.73
C PRO A 85 15.95 -2.78 4.00
N GLY A 86 14.99 -3.47 3.37
CA GLY A 86 15.24 -4.73 2.65
C GLY A 86 15.56 -5.95 3.53
N GLN A 87 15.74 -5.79 4.85
CA GLN A 87 16.04 -6.91 5.77
C GLN A 87 14.78 -7.45 6.44
N ILE A 88 13.88 -6.57 6.88
CA ILE A 88 12.59 -6.96 7.48
C ILE A 88 11.65 -7.46 6.39
N PHE A 89 11.44 -6.62 5.38
CA PHE A 89 10.74 -6.99 4.16
C PHE A 89 11.64 -6.67 2.96
N LYS A 90 11.94 -7.71 2.18
CA LYS A 90 12.88 -7.64 1.06
C LYS A 90 12.53 -6.55 0.04
N HIS A 91 11.24 -6.28 -0.14
CA HIS A 91 10.74 -5.32 -1.12
C HIS A 91 10.41 -3.95 -0.52
N CYS A 92 10.83 -3.69 0.72
CA CYS A 92 10.67 -2.40 1.39
C CYS A 92 12.02 -1.69 1.53
N HIS A 93 12.37 -0.88 0.54
CA HIS A 93 13.64 -0.15 0.50
C HIS A 93 13.53 1.07 -0.41
N ALA A 94 14.47 2.01 -0.25
CA ALA A 94 14.65 3.09 -1.21
C ALA A 94 14.95 2.52 -2.60
N VAL A 95 14.43 3.16 -3.64
CA VAL A 95 14.71 2.75 -5.03
C VAL A 95 16.21 2.93 -5.32
N SER A 96 16.84 1.93 -5.93
CA SER A 96 18.26 1.95 -6.26
C SER A 96 18.56 2.87 -7.45
N ASP A 97 19.80 3.36 -7.51
CA ASP A 97 20.25 4.31 -8.54
C ASP A 97 20.08 3.76 -9.97
N ASP A 98 20.24 2.45 -10.18
CA ASP A 98 20.05 1.82 -11.49
C ASP A 98 18.58 1.73 -11.93
N LYS A 99 17.63 1.97 -11.02
CA LYS A 99 16.17 1.92 -11.28
C LYS A 99 15.47 3.26 -11.15
N ILE A 100 16.12 4.27 -10.56
CA ILE A 100 15.47 5.55 -10.26
C ILE A 100 14.92 6.25 -11.51
N GLU A 101 15.66 6.18 -12.62
CA GLU A 101 15.25 6.82 -13.87
C GLU A 101 14.01 6.14 -14.47
N LEU A 102 13.94 4.80 -14.43
CA LEU A 102 12.75 4.06 -14.86
C LEU A 102 11.52 4.44 -14.00
N VAL A 103 11.69 4.53 -12.69
CA VAL A 103 10.62 4.92 -11.76
C VAL A 103 10.12 6.34 -12.04
N LYS A 104 11.04 7.30 -12.25
CA LYS A 104 10.70 8.69 -12.65
C LYS A 104 9.97 8.73 -14.00
N GLN A 105 10.39 7.94 -14.97
CA GLN A 105 9.71 7.85 -16.27
C GLN A 105 8.29 7.30 -16.17
N ILE A 106 8.08 6.25 -15.37
CA ILE A 106 6.75 5.68 -15.11
C ILE A 106 5.85 6.70 -14.41
N GLU A 107 6.37 7.36 -13.37
CA GLU A 107 5.67 8.43 -12.64
C GLU A 107 5.23 9.54 -13.60
N ILE A 108 6.13 10.09 -14.42
CA ILE A 108 5.80 11.15 -15.37
C ILE A 108 4.74 10.70 -16.37
N GLN A 109 4.77 9.45 -16.83
CA GLN A 109 3.75 8.94 -17.74
C GLN A 109 2.37 8.80 -17.09
N ILE A 110 2.32 8.46 -15.80
CA ILE A 110 1.07 8.32 -15.04
C ILE A 110 0.50 9.69 -14.65
N HIS A 111 1.36 10.62 -14.23
CA HIS A 111 0.95 11.89 -13.61
C HIS A 111 1.10 13.11 -14.53
N GLY A 112 1.71 12.94 -15.71
CA GLY A 112 1.98 14.00 -16.70
C GLY A 112 3.12 14.95 -16.32
N LYS A 113 3.73 14.79 -15.14
CA LYS A 113 4.82 15.62 -14.61
C LYS A 113 5.56 14.87 -13.50
N SER A 114 6.75 15.34 -13.14
CA SER A 114 7.43 14.92 -11.91
C SER A 114 6.61 15.36 -10.70
N LEU A 115 6.36 14.47 -9.74
CA LEU A 115 5.72 14.86 -8.47
C LEU A 115 6.75 15.35 -7.46
N LEU A 116 8.02 15.00 -7.66
CA LEU A 116 9.13 15.45 -6.82
C LEU A 116 9.80 16.70 -7.41
N ASP A 117 9.81 17.77 -6.61
CA ASP A 117 10.62 18.95 -6.87
C ASP A 117 12.10 18.64 -6.54
N PRO A 118 13.07 19.01 -7.40
CA PRO A 118 14.50 18.88 -7.12
C PRO A 118 14.93 19.41 -5.74
N GLU A 119 14.32 20.48 -5.24
CA GLU A 119 14.64 21.04 -3.93
C GLU A 119 14.14 20.15 -2.77
N ALA A 120 13.09 19.36 -3.00
CA ALA A 120 12.51 18.44 -2.03
C ALA A 120 13.23 17.08 -1.95
N GLU A 121 14.10 16.74 -2.92
CA GLU A 121 14.85 15.47 -2.98
C GLU A 121 15.71 15.20 -1.72
N GLN A 122 16.05 16.24 -0.96
CA GLN A 122 16.79 16.07 0.30
C GLN A 122 15.96 15.40 1.41
N SER A 123 14.64 15.59 1.40
CA SER A 123 13.73 15.12 2.46
C SER A 123 12.74 14.04 2.00
N ILE A 124 12.56 13.91 0.68
CA ILE A 124 11.63 12.97 0.07
C ILE A 124 12.41 12.02 -0.85
N LYS A 125 12.20 10.71 -0.68
CA LYS A 125 12.87 9.68 -1.48
C LYS A 125 11.86 8.73 -2.13
N TYR A 126 12.19 8.24 -3.31
CA TYR A 126 11.46 7.12 -3.90
C TYR A 126 11.71 5.84 -3.11
N TRP A 127 10.63 5.17 -2.76
CA TRP A 127 10.65 3.88 -2.08
C TRP A 127 9.80 2.88 -2.82
N GLN A 128 10.23 1.63 -2.79
CA GLN A 128 9.39 0.48 -3.07
C GLN A 128 8.90 -0.08 -1.73
N ILE A 129 7.63 -0.44 -1.65
CA ILE A 129 7.08 -1.24 -0.55
C ILE A 129 6.37 -2.48 -1.10
N GLY A 130 6.61 -3.64 -0.48
CA GLY A 130 6.02 -4.90 -0.88
C GLY A 130 6.32 -5.99 0.14
N ILE A 131 5.37 -6.92 0.32
CA ILE A 131 5.54 -8.10 1.19
C ILE A 131 5.47 -9.41 0.40
N GLU A 132 4.59 -9.49 -0.61
CA GLU A 132 4.36 -10.69 -1.41
C GLU A 132 3.87 -10.31 -2.81
N GLY A 133 4.77 -10.38 -3.78
CA GLY A 133 4.43 -10.08 -5.16
C GLY A 133 4.29 -8.58 -5.39
N ILE A 134 3.07 -8.06 -5.23
CA ILE A 134 2.68 -6.69 -5.55
C ILE A 134 3.61 -5.68 -4.85
N ARG A 135 4.11 -4.71 -5.64
CA ARG A 135 4.96 -3.62 -5.17
C ARG A 135 4.25 -2.30 -5.41
N VAL A 136 4.17 -1.48 -4.37
CA VAL A 136 3.73 -0.09 -4.51
C VAL A 136 4.97 0.79 -4.46
N PHE A 137 5.10 1.66 -5.45
CA PHE A 137 6.11 2.70 -5.44
C PHE A 137 5.51 3.93 -4.79
N VAL A 138 6.27 4.55 -3.90
CA VAL A 138 5.84 5.69 -3.09
C VAL A 138 6.93 6.77 -3.07
N LEU A 139 6.52 8.01 -2.91
CA LEU A 139 7.39 9.06 -2.39
C LEU A 139 7.29 9.04 -0.86
N TYR A 140 8.42 8.88 -0.17
CA TYR A 140 8.46 8.87 1.29
C TYR A 140 9.09 10.15 1.82
N ASN A 141 8.31 10.95 2.54
CA ASN A 141 8.79 12.13 3.26
C ASN A 141 9.29 11.71 4.65
N HIS A 142 10.61 11.72 4.81
CA HIS A 142 11.28 11.28 6.04
C HIS A 142 10.95 12.17 7.24
N SER A 143 10.80 13.48 7.03
CA SER A 143 10.55 14.46 8.11
C SER A 143 9.13 14.36 8.64
N ALA A 144 8.16 14.13 7.75
CA ALA A 144 6.74 14.03 8.12
C ALA A 144 6.28 12.60 8.43
N ASN A 145 7.10 11.60 8.09
CA ASN A 145 6.75 10.18 8.17
C ASN A 145 5.48 9.84 7.38
N ILE A 146 5.41 10.33 6.13
CA ILE A 146 4.27 10.17 5.22
C ILE A 146 4.74 9.51 3.93
N MET A 147 3.98 8.53 3.44
CA MET A 147 4.14 7.94 2.12
C MET A 147 3.02 8.40 1.18
N PHE A 148 3.41 8.75 -0.04
CA PHE A 148 2.50 9.11 -1.12
C PHE A 148 2.61 8.06 -2.23
N PRO A 149 1.63 7.17 -2.41
CA PRO A 149 1.63 6.22 -3.51
C PRO A 149 1.69 6.92 -4.86
N ILE A 150 2.58 6.45 -5.74
CA ILE A 150 2.77 7.02 -7.08
C ILE A 150 2.35 6.05 -8.18
N PHE A 151 2.60 4.74 -8.02
CA PHE A 151 2.08 3.70 -8.91
C PHE A 151 2.25 2.31 -8.29
N ILE A 152 1.63 1.31 -8.92
CA ILE A 152 1.74 -0.10 -8.53
C ILE A 152 2.46 -0.86 -9.64
N ASP A 153 3.42 -1.70 -9.27
CA ASP A 153 4.05 -2.71 -10.14
C ASP A 153 3.50 -4.09 -9.76
N TYR A 154 2.46 -4.51 -10.48
CA TYR A 154 1.82 -5.81 -10.29
C TYR A 154 2.67 -6.98 -10.80
N HIS A 155 3.61 -6.70 -11.71
CA HIS A 155 4.28 -7.71 -12.54
C HIS A 155 5.78 -7.85 -12.27
N HIS A 156 6.29 -7.08 -11.31
CA HIS A 156 7.70 -7.04 -10.89
C HIS A 156 8.65 -6.54 -11.98
N LEU A 157 8.18 -5.68 -12.87
CA LEU A 157 8.94 -5.25 -14.05
C LEU A 157 10.01 -4.19 -13.73
N VAL A 158 9.88 -3.45 -12.60
CA VAL A 158 10.94 -2.50 -12.20
C VAL A 158 12.18 -3.25 -11.67
N TYR A 159 11.95 -4.29 -10.86
CA TYR A 159 12.99 -5.20 -10.36
C TYR A 159 12.67 -6.64 -10.79
N PRO A 160 12.95 -6.99 -12.06
CA PRO A 160 12.63 -8.32 -12.60
C PRO A 160 13.48 -9.38 -11.92
N SER A 161 12.87 -10.53 -11.65
CA SER A 161 13.60 -11.72 -11.19
C SER A 161 14.07 -12.50 -12.41
N ILE A 162 15.37 -12.81 -12.46
CA ILE A 162 16.03 -13.53 -13.57
C ILE A 162 15.29 -14.84 -13.94
N LYS A 163 14.53 -15.43 -13.00
CA LYS A 163 13.85 -16.72 -13.16
C LYS A 163 12.41 -16.67 -13.70
N HIS A 164 11.81 -15.48 -13.92
CA HIS A 164 10.37 -15.37 -14.21
C HIS A 164 9.99 -14.51 -15.43
N ASN A 165 10.93 -14.24 -16.34
CA ASN A 165 10.74 -13.32 -17.49
C ASN A 165 9.95 -13.91 -18.68
N GLN A 166 9.05 -14.89 -18.46
CA GLN A 166 8.37 -15.60 -19.55
C GLN A 166 6.90 -15.19 -19.79
N ARG A 167 6.36 -14.26 -19.00
CA ARG A 167 4.96 -13.85 -19.15
C ARG A 167 4.85 -12.77 -20.23
N ASP A 168 4.01 -13.03 -21.22
CA ASP A 168 3.61 -12.04 -22.21
C ASP A 168 2.62 -11.07 -21.56
N PHE A 169 3.04 -9.82 -21.40
CA PHE A 169 2.24 -8.75 -20.81
C PHE A 169 1.60 -7.84 -21.86
N ASP A 170 1.84 -8.07 -23.16
CA ASP A 170 1.31 -7.22 -24.23
C ASP A 170 -0.20 -7.37 -24.39
N SER A 171 -0.76 -8.49 -23.92
CA SER A 171 -2.20 -8.76 -23.89
C SER A 171 -2.96 -8.06 -22.75
N LEU A 172 -2.26 -7.42 -21.79
CA LEU A 172 -2.90 -6.77 -20.65
C LEU A 172 -3.43 -5.39 -21.03
N GLY A 173 -4.75 -5.21 -20.91
CA GLY A 173 -5.45 -4.01 -21.32
C GLY A 173 -6.13 -3.23 -20.20
N PHE A 174 -6.36 -3.86 -19.04
CA PHE A 174 -7.23 -3.31 -18.01
C PHE A 174 -6.55 -2.20 -17.20
N CYS A 175 -7.24 -1.07 -17.07
CA CYS A 175 -6.86 0.07 -16.22
C CYS A 175 -8.09 0.48 -15.39
N PRO A 176 -8.05 0.39 -14.04
CA PRO A 176 -9.22 0.65 -13.21
C PRO A 176 -9.66 2.11 -13.26
N VAL A 177 -8.72 3.05 -13.39
CA VAL A 177 -9.03 4.48 -13.51
C VAL A 177 -9.75 4.78 -14.82
N PHE A 178 -9.34 4.17 -15.94
CA PHE A 178 -10.02 4.34 -17.22
C PHE A 178 -11.42 3.71 -17.24
N GLU A 179 -11.60 2.58 -16.55
CA GLU A 179 -12.88 1.86 -16.54
C GLU A 179 -13.92 2.50 -15.59
N TYR A 180 -13.47 3.09 -14.47
CA TYR A 180 -14.35 3.47 -13.36
C TYR A 180 -14.32 4.95 -12.95
N CYS A 181 -13.50 5.81 -13.58
CA CYS A 181 -13.38 7.23 -13.22
C CYS A 181 -13.44 8.13 -14.47
#